data_AF-W1WD03-F1
#
_entry.id   AF-W1WD03-F1
#
_cell.length_a   1.000
_cell.length_b   1.000
_cell.length_c   1.000
_cell.angle_alpha   90.00
_cell.angle_beta   90.00
_cell.angle_gamma   90.00
#
_symmetry.space_group_name_H-M   'P 1'
#
loop_
_entity.id
_entity.type
_entity.pdbx_description
1 polymer ?
#
loop_
_entity_poly.entity_id
_entity_poly.type
_entity_poly.pdbx_seq_one_letter_code
_entity_poly.pdbx_strand_id
1 'polypeptide(L)'
;NLDANMGNEADLRTLVDSAHQRGIRILFDVVMNHTGYATLADMQEYQFGALYLSGDEVKKTLGERWSDWKPAAGQTWHSFNDYINFSDKTGWDKWWGKNWIRTDIGDYDNPGFDDLTMSLAFLPDIKTESTTASGLPVFYKNKTDTHAKVIDGFTPRDYLTHWLSQWVRDYGIDGFRVDTAKHVELPAWQQLKTEASAALREWKKANPDKALDDKPFWMTGEAWGHGVM
;
A
#
# COMPACT_ATOMS: atom_id res chain seq x y z
N ASN A 1 -5.85 -9.54 -2.95
CA ASN A 1 -7.21 -9.04 -3.19
C ASN A 1 -7.17 -7.64 -3.72
N LEU A 2 -8.05 -7.34 -4.67
CA LEU A 2 -8.31 -6.00 -5.19
C LEU A 2 -9.16 -5.20 -4.19
N ASP A 3 -9.06 -3.87 -4.23
CA ASP A 3 -9.99 -3.00 -3.49
C ASP A 3 -11.43 -3.27 -3.94
N ALA A 4 -12.32 -3.57 -3.00
CA ALA A 4 -13.71 -3.93 -3.28
C ALA A 4 -14.49 -2.81 -3.98
N ASN A 5 -14.08 -1.55 -3.83
CA ASN A 5 -14.68 -0.42 -4.53
C ASN A 5 -14.31 -0.38 -6.02
N MET A 6 -13.23 -1.06 -6.41
CA MET A 6 -12.77 -1.16 -7.81
C MET A 6 -13.32 -2.42 -8.52
N GLY A 7 -13.99 -3.31 -7.80
CA GLY A 7 -14.53 -4.57 -8.31
C GLY A 7 -13.77 -5.79 -7.79
N ASN A 8 -13.88 -6.90 -8.49
CA ASN A 8 -13.19 -8.15 -8.18
C ASN A 8 -12.14 -8.53 -9.25
N GLU A 9 -11.41 -9.62 -9.03
CA GLU A 9 -10.36 -10.08 -9.95
C GLU A 9 -10.87 -10.41 -11.36
N ALA A 10 -12.10 -10.93 -11.48
CA ALA A 10 -12.70 -11.19 -12.80
C ALA A 10 -13.06 -9.90 -13.52
N ASP A 11 -13.48 -8.86 -12.80
CA ASP A 11 -13.71 -7.52 -13.37
C ASP A 11 -12.40 -6.94 -13.91
N LEU A 12 -11.31 -7.07 -13.13
CA LEU A 12 -9.99 -6.62 -13.56
C LEU A 12 -9.48 -7.37 -14.80
N ARG A 13 -9.62 -8.71 -14.85
CA ARG A 13 -9.30 -9.49 -16.05
C ARG A 13 -10.11 -9.02 -17.26
N THR A 14 -11.41 -8.82 -17.07
CA THR A 14 -12.30 -8.35 -18.12
C THR A 14 -11.89 -6.97 -18.64
N LEU A 15 -11.51 -6.04 -17.75
CA LEU A 15 -11.00 -4.72 -18.12
C LEU A 15 -9.75 -4.82 -18.97
N VAL A 16 -8.74 -5.56 -18.50
CA VAL A 16 -7.45 -5.67 -19.20
C VAL A 16 -7.61 -6.36 -20.55
N ASP A 17 -8.28 -7.52 -20.59
CA ASP A 17 -8.52 -8.25 -21.84
C ASP A 17 -9.27 -7.38 -22.86
N SER A 18 -10.31 -6.65 -22.41
CA SER A 18 -11.10 -5.78 -23.28
C SER A 18 -10.30 -4.58 -23.80
N ALA A 19 -9.41 -4.01 -22.97
CA ALA A 19 -8.53 -2.92 -23.36
C ALA A 19 -7.50 -3.39 -24.40
N HIS A 20 -6.85 -4.53 -24.16
CA HIS A 20 -5.88 -5.12 -25.08
C HIS A 20 -6.50 -5.46 -26.44
N GLN A 21 -7.71 -6.05 -26.47
CA GLN A 21 -8.45 -6.30 -27.71
C GLN A 21 -8.72 -5.02 -28.54
N ARG A 22 -8.69 -3.85 -27.89
CA ARG A 22 -8.94 -2.53 -28.51
C ARG A 22 -7.67 -1.74 -28.78
N GLY A 23 -6.49 -2.33 -28.59
CA GLY A 23 -5.23 -1.60 -28.81
C GLY A 23 -4.80 -0.72 -27.63
N ILE A 24 -5.45 -0.82 -26.48
CA ILE A 24 -5.26 0.08 -25.33
C ILE A 24 -4.39 -0.62 -24.28
N ARG A 25 -3.30 0.04 -23.87
CA ARG A 25 -2.44 -0.42 -22.76
C ARG A 25 -3.00 0.04 -21.41
N ILE A 26 -2.83 -0.79 -20.38
CA ILE A 26 -3.23 -0.48 -19.01
C ILE A 26 -1.99 -0.19 -18.18
N LEU A 27 -1.98 0.99 -17.56
CA LEU A 27 -0.98 1.38 -16.58
C LEU A 27 -1.64 1.43 -15.21
N PHE A 28 -1.01 0.85 -14.20
CA PHE A 28 -1.42 1.05 -12.82
C PHE A 28 -0.67 2.23 -12.20
N ASP A 29 -1.38 2.98 -11.37
CA ASP A 29 -0.74 3.87 -10.41
C ASP A 29 -0.27 3.02 -9.23
N VAL A 30 0.99 3.13 -8.84
CA VAL A 30 1.58 2.34 -7.77
C VAL A 30 2.30 3.22 -6.76
N VAL A 31 2.08 2.90 -5.49
CA VAL A 31 2.67 3.60 -4.34
C VAL A 31 3.58 2.63 -3.61
N MET A 32 4.87 2.97 -3.51
CA MET A 32 5.84 2.25 -2.67
C MET A 32 6.33 3.08 -1.47
N ASN A 33 6.07 4.39 -1.49
CA ASN A 33 6.58 5.32 -0.49
C ASN A 33 5.90 5.14 0.87
N HIS A 34 4.56 5.10 0.87
CA HIS A 34 3.79 5.23 2.10
C HIS A 34 2.60 4.30 2.12
N THR A 35 2.02 4.17 3.31
CA THR A 35 0.73 3.51 3.54
C THR A 35 -0.33 4.56 3.86
N GLY A 36 -1.60 4.16 3.87
CA GLY A 36 -2.68 5.04 4.34
C GLY A 36 -2.59 5.31 5.85
N TYR A 37 -3.23 6.40 6.29
CA TYR A 37 -3.43 6.64 7.73
C TYR A 37 -4.21 5.49 8.37
N ALA A 38 -4.04 5.32 9.67
CA ALA A 38 -4.93 4.45 10.43
C ALA A 38 -6.36 4.99 10.41
N THR A 39 -7.31 4.14 10.03
CA THR A 39 -8.74 4.44 10.09
C THR A 39 -9.39 3.71 11.25
N LEU A 40 -10.49 4.26 11.78
CA LEU A 40 -11.29 3.55 12.79
C LEU A 40 -11.79 2.19 12.29
N ALA A 41 -12.15 2.09 11.01
CA ALA A 41 -12.62 0.85 10.41
C ALA A 41 -11.53 -0.22 10.44
N ASP A 42 -10.33 0.10 9.97
CA ASP A 42 -9.20 -0.83 9.93
C ASP A 42 -8.72 -1.20 11.34
N MET A 43 -8.68 -0.24 12.27
CA MET A 43 -8.33 -0.49 13.67
C MET A 43 -9.28 -1.51 14.31
N GLN A 44 -10.59 -1.37 14.04
CA GLN A 44 -11.59 -2.32 14.52
C GLN A 44 -11.48 -3.69 13.84
N GLU A 45 -11.41 -3.71 12.51
CA GLU A 45 -11.43 -4.93 11.70
C GLU A 45 -10.16 -5.77 11.91
N TYR A 46 -8.99 -5.13 11.84
CA TYR A 46 -7.69 -5.80 11.93
C TYR A 46 -7.06 -5.72 13.33
N GLN A 47 -7.81 -5.21 14.31
CA GLN A 47 -7.48 -5.26 15.74
C GLN A 47 -6.11 -4.67 16.11
N PHE A 48 -5.83 -3.47 15.62
CA PHE A 48 -4.62 -2.70 15.94
C PHE A 48 -4.96 -1.30 16.48
N GLY A 49 -3.93 -0.60 16.97
CA GLY A 49 -4.05 0.71 17.56
C GLY A 49 -4.70 0.67 18.95
N ALA A 50 -4.97 1.85 19.51
CA ALA A 50 -5.56 2.00 20.83
C ALA A 50 -6.49 3.22 20.85
N LEU A 51 -7.51 3.16 21.71
CA LEU A 51 -8.42 4.28 21.98
C LEU A 51 -8.21 4.80 23.40
N TYR A 52 -8.53 6.07 23.64
CA TYR A 52 -8.71 6.59 25.00
C TYR A 52 -10.02 6.10 25.65
N LEU A 53 -10.98 5.68 24.82
CA LEU A 53 -12.27 5.15 25.23
C LEU A 53 -12.15 3.67 25.66
N SER A 54 -12.99 3.24 26.60
CA SER A 54 -13.03 1.84 27.05
C SER A 54 -14.44 1.36 27.39
N GLY A 55 -14.66 0.04 27.35
CA GLY A 55 -15.94 -0.58 27.72
C GLY A 55 -17.13 -0.02 26.92
N ASP A 56 -18.23 0.24 27.61
CA ASP A 56 -19.48 0.72 27.01
C ASP A 56 -19.35 2.10 26.33
N GLU A 57 -18.34 2.89 26.71
CA GLU A 57 -18.10 4.21 26.13
C GLU A 57 -17.71 4.12 24.65
N VAL A 58 -16.96 3.07 24.26
CA VAL A 58 -16.59 2.84 22.85
C VAL A 58 -17.84 2.71 22.00
N LYS A 59 -18.79 1.86 22.41
CA LYS A 59 -20.03 1.63 21.68
C LYS A 59 -20.93 2.87 21.67
N LYS A 60 -20.97 3.61 22.78
CA LYS A 60 -21.75 4.86 22.88
C LYS A 60 -21.22 5.95 21.95
N THR A 61 -19.89 6.07 21.82
CA THR A 61 -19.25 7.15 21.08
C THR A 61 -19.03 6.80 19.62
N LEU A 62 -18.50 5.62 19.31
CA LEU A 62 -18.13 5.20 17.96
C LEU A 62 -19.18 4.31 17.27
N GLY A 63 -20.15 3.77 18.02
CA GLY A 63 -21.12 2.79 17.52
C GLY A 63 -20.62 1.35 17.62
N GLU A 64 -21.45 0.41 17.16
CA GLU A 64 -21.07 -1.01 17.09
C GLU A 64 -20.00 -1.26 16.03
N ARG A 65 -20.14 -0.63 14.86
CA ARG A 65 -19.10 -0.56 13.83
C ARG A 65 -18.51 0.83 13.89
N TRP A 66 -17.20 0.95 14.04
CA TRP A 66 -16.58 2.27 14.20
C TRP A 66 -16.64 3.12 12.93
N SER A 67 -16.89 2.50 11.77
CA SER A 67 -17.22 3.18 10.52
C SER A 67 -18.60 3.86 10.53
N ASP A 68 -19.47 3.58 11.51
CA ASP A 68 -20.74 4.27 11.69
C ASP A 68 -20.58 5.63 12.39
N TRP A 69 -19.40 5.91 12.96
CA TRP A 69 -19.12 7.20 13.59
C TRP A 69 -19.30 8.35 12.60
N LYS A 70 -19.88 9.46 13.07
CA LYS A 70 -20.07 10.68 12.29
C LYS A 70 -19.73 11.90 13.15
N PRO A 71 -19.19 12.97 12.55
CA PRO A 71 -18.94 14.20 13.30
C PRO A 71 -20.22 14.78 13.88
N ALA A 72 -20.18 15.17 15.14
CA ALA A 72 -21.20 15.98 15.78
C ALA A 72 -21.10 17.46 15.34
N ALA A 73 -22.03 18.30 15.81
CA ALA A 73 -21.97 19.73 15.56
C ALA A 73 -20.63 20.32 16.03
N GLY A 74 -19.89 20.96 15.11
CA GLY A 74 -18.56 21.52 15.39
C GLY A 74 -17.39 20.57 15.17
N GLN A 75 -17.64 19.30 14.83
CA GLN A 75 -16.60 18.33 14.47
C GLN A 75 -16.45 18.19 12.95
N THR A 76 -15.33 17.62 12.53
CA THR A 76 -15.07 17.21 11.14
C THR A 76 -14.86 15.71 11.07
N TRP A 77 -14.78 15.15 9.86
CA TRP A 77 -14.40 13.75 9.69
C TRP A 77 -13.00 13.41 10.22
N HIS A 78 -12.16 14.39 10.56
CA HIS A 78 -10.88 14.15 11.23
C HIS A 78 -10.99 14.14 12.76
N SER A 79 -12.12 14.57 13.34
CA SER A 79 -12.30 14.61 14.79
C SER A 79 -12.35 13.21 15.43
N PHE A 80 -12.44 12.13 14.65
CA PHE A 80 -12.28 10.79 15.23
C PHE A 80 -10.88 10.57 15.84
N ASN A 81 -9.87 11.31 15.36
CA ASN A 81 -8.50 11.21 15.87
C ASN A 81 -8.41 11.56 17.36
N ASP A 82 -9.34 12.38 17.88
CA ASP A 82 -9.40 12.75 19.30
C ASP A 82 -9.65 11.53 20.21
N TYR A 83 -10.20 10.44 19.67
CA TYR A 83 -10.46 9.21 20.41
C TYR A 83 -9.29 8.21 20.36
N ILE A 84 -8.31 8.44 19.49
CA ILE A 84 -7.20 7.51 19.24
C ILE A 84 -6.02 7.85 20.15
N ASN A 85 -5.56 6.85 20.90
CA ASN A 85 -4.34 6.97 21.68
C ASN A 85 -3.12 6.65 20.81
N PHE A 86 -2.61 7.67 20.11
CA PHE A 86 -1.42 7.54 19.27
C PHE A 86 -0.14 7.19 20.02
N SER A 87 -0.09 7.39 21.35
CA SER A 87 1.09 7.08 22.16
C SER A 87 1.17 5.63 22.65
N ASP A 88 0.13 4.81 22.44
CA ASP A 88 0.10 3.44 22.95
C ASP A 88 1.00 2.48 22.15
N LYS A 89 2.14 2.15 22.72
CA LYS A 89 3.14 1.29 22.07
C LYS A 89 2.59 -0.11 21.74
N THR A 90 1.76 -0.68 22.60
CA THR A 90 1.29 -2.07 22.46
C THR A 90 0.21 -2.21 21.40
N GLY A 91 -0.68 -1.22 21.28
CA GLY A 91 -1.70 -1.16 20.25
C GLY A 91 -1.07 -0.96 18.87
N TRP A 92 -0.11 -0.05 18.76
CA TRP A 92 0.50 0.31 17.48
C TRP A 92 1.53 -0.70 16.96
N ASP A 93 2.15 -1.52 17.81
CA ASP A 93 3.00 -2.64 17.41
C ASP A 93 2.24 -3.71 16.59
N LYS A 94 0.91 -3.77 16.74
CA LYS A 94 0.05 -4.71 16.00
C LYS A 94 -0.31 -4.27 14.59
N TRP A 95 0.07 -3.06 14.18
CA TRP A 95 -0.25 -2.52 12.86
C TRP A 95 0.72 -3.04 11.79
N TRP A 96 1.55 -2.20 11.18
CA TRP A 96 2.56 -2.64 10.20
C TRP A 96 3.76 -3.34 10.85
N GLY A 97 4.12 -2.95 12.08
CA GLY A 97 5.29 -3.43 12.80
C GLY A 97 6.55 -2.63 12.45
N LYS A 98 7.46 -2.49 13.43
CA LYS A 98 8.59 -1.56 13.36
C LYS A 98 9.55 -1.81 12.20
N ASN A 99 9.60 -3.02 11.64
CA ASN A 99 10.46 -3.33 10.49
C ASN A 99 9.91 -2.80 9.16
N TRP A 100 8.61 -2.45 9.09
CA TRP A 100 7.94 -2.07 7.85
C TRP A 100 7.90 -0.58 7.60
N ILE A 101 7.50 0.20 8.61
CA ILE A 101 7.24 1.62 8.46
C ILE A 101 7.97 2.45 9.52
N ARG A 102 8.04 3.76 9.29
CA ARG A 102 8.40 4.78 10.26
C ARG A 102 7.29 5.84 10.33
N THR A 103 7.01 6.36 11.52
CA THR A 103 5.91 7.28 11.81
C THR A 103 6.09 7.86 13.23
N ASP A 104 5.40 8.94 13.56
CA ASP A 104 5.47 9.66 14.84
C ASP A 104 4.53 9.11 15.93
N ILE A 105 3.94 7.94 15.69
CA ILE A 105 3.01 7.27 16.62
C ILE A 105 3.63 6.01 17.23
N GLY A 106 3.13 5.57 18.38
CA GLY A 106 3.54 4.33 19.04
C GLY A 106 5.02 4.30 19.42
N ASP A 107 5.70 3.21 19.06
CA ASP A 107 7.16 3.00 19.25
C ASP A 107 7.90 2.85 17.90
N TYR A 108 7.33 3.37 16.81
CA TYR A 108 7.97 3.34 15.50
C TYR A 108 9.24 4.20 15.47
N ASP A 109 10.09 3.95 14.48
CA ASP A 109 11.19 4.86 14.19
C ASP A 109 10.59 6.21 13.76
N ASN A 110 11.16 7.32 14.22
CA ASN A 110 10.69 8.65 13.83
C ASN A 110 11.02 8.93 12.35
N PRO A 111 10.14 9.62 11.61
CA PRO A 111 10.47 10.12 10.28
C PRO A 111 11.66 11.08 10.31
N GLY A 112 12.46 11.05 9.24
CA GLY A 112 13.50 12.04 9.01
C GLY A 112 12.95 13.33 8.39
N PHE A 113 13.87 14.14 7.87
CA PHE A 113 13.55 15.45 7.27
C PHE A 113 14.00 15.56 5.81
N ASP A 114 14.67 14.54 5.29
CA ASP A 114 15.06 14.44 3.89
C ASP A 114 13.96 13.77 3.05
N ASP A 115 14.09 13.88 1.73
CA ASP A 115 13.09 13.37 0.79
C ASP A 115 12.83 11.86 0.94
N LEU A 116 13.78 11.06 1.42
CA LEU A 116 13.68 9.60 1.43
C LEU A 116 13.14 9.03 2.73
N THR A 117 13.13 9.82 3.81
CA THR A 117 12.78 9.30 5.14
C THR A 117 11.71 10.11 5.85
N MET A 118 11.22 11.20 5.24
CA MET A 118 10.14 12.01 5.81
C MET A 118 8.76 11.37 5.62
N SER A 119 7.84 11.69 6.54
CA SER A 119 6.42 11.40 6.35
C SER A 119 5.76 12.49 5.49
N LEU A 120 5.48 12.17 4.23
CA LEU A 120 4.75 13.06 3.33
C LEU A 120 3.32 13.27 3.84
N ALA A 121 3.00 14.51 4.21
CA ALA A 121 1.69 14.84 4.77
C ALA A 121 1.29 13.93 5.94
N PHE A 122 2.23 13.56 6.80
CA PHE A 122 2.01 12.63 7.94
C PHE A 122 1.67 11.19 7.56
N LEU A 123 1.78 10.80 6.28
CA LEU A 123 1.61 9.42 5.86
C LEU A 123 2.77 8.57 6.41
N PRO A 124 2.50 7.38 6.99
CA PRO A 124 3.55 6.48 7.44
C PRO A 124 4.42 6.05 6.28
N ASP A 125 5.73 6.29 6.42
CA ASP A 125 6.72 6.04 5.39
C ASP A 125 7.22 4.59 5.46
N ILE A 126 7.21 3.88 4.34
CA ILE A 126 7.67 2.51 4.24
C ILE A 126 9.19 2.50 4.14
N LYS A 127 9.84 1.66 4.93
CA LYS A 127 11.31 1.58 4.98
C LYS A 127 11.88 0.78 3.81
N THR A 128 11.70 1.30 2.59
CA THR A 128 12.17 0.65 1.36
C THR A 128 13.69 0.51 1.32
N GLU A 129 14.45 1.35 2.01
CA GLU A 129 15.90 1.25 2.15
C GLU A 129 16.37 0.17 3.12
N SER A 130 15.47 -0.38 3.94
CA SER A 130 15.84 -1.38 4.94
C SER A 130 16.38 -2.64 4.28
N THR A 131 17.53 -3.10 4.78
CA THR A 131 18.14 -4.39 4.40
C THR A 131 17.75 -5.52 5.36
N THR A 132 16.87 -5.25 6.32
CA THR A 132 16.45 -6.22 7.34
C THR A 132 15.19 -6.93 6.89
N ALA A 133 15.16 -8.26 7.04
CA ALA A 133 13.97 -9.04 6.77
C ALA A 133 12.82 -8.58 7.68
N SER A 134 11.67 -8.28 7.08
CA SER A 134 10.56 -7.62 7.79
C SER A 134 9.49 -8.60 8.25
N GLY A 135 9.38 -9.77 7.61
CA GLY A 135 8.19 -10.62 7.73
C GLY A 135 6.96 -9.95 7.11
N LEU A 136 5.77 -10.52 7.32
CA LEU A 136 4.53 -9.85 6.91
C LEU A 136 4.15 -8.73 7.89
N PRO A 137 3.43 -7.67 7.43
CA PRO A 137 2.82 -6.69 8.32
C PRO A 137 2.02 -7.36 9.42
N VAL A 138 2.12 -6.87 10.66
CA VAL A 138 1.58 -7.57 11.83
C VAL A 138 0.06 -7.74 11.77
N PHE A 139 -0.65 -6.73 11.27
CA PHE A 139 -2.11 -6.74 11.12
C PHE A 139 -2.60 -7.81 10.13
N TYR A 140 -1.75 -8.34 9.24
CA TYR A 140 -2.14 -9.42 8.33
C TYR A 140 -2.55 -10.70 9.06
N LYS A 141 -2.14 -10.90 10.32
CA LYS A 141 -2.63 -11.99 11.17
C LYS A 141 -4.16 -11.99 11.32
N ASN A 142 -4.77 -10.80 11.23
CA ASN A 142 -6.21 -10.60 11.34
C ASN A 142 -6.88 -10.37 9.98
N LYS A 143 -6.09 -10.23 8.90
CA LYS A 143 -6.59 -10.11 7.53
C LYS A 143 -6.61 -11.46 6.83
N THR A 144 -7.65 -12.26 7.11
CA THR A 144 -7.71 -13.67 6.66
C THR A 144 -7.86 -13.85 5.14
N ASP A 145 -8.32 -12.82 4.44
CA ASP A 145 -8.49 -12.83 2.99
C ASP A 145 -7.18 -12.49 2.25
N THR A 146 -6.09 -12.16 2.97
CA THR A 146 -4.80 -11.91 2.33
C THR A 146 -4.21 -13.18 1.73
N HIS A 147 -3.69 -13.07 0.50
CA HIS A 147 -2.90 -14.12 -0.13
C HIS A 147 -1.39 -14.01 0.21
N ALA A 148 -1.02 -13.06 1.08
CA ALA A 148 0.36 -12.84 1.46
C ALA A 148 0.93 -14.05 2.21
N LYS A 149 2.14 -14.45 1.85
CA LYS A 149 2.91 -15.50 2.50
C LYS A 149 4.24 -14.94 2.93
N VAL A 150 4.76 -15.43 4.06
CA VAL A 150 6.13 -15.11 4.48
C VAL A 150 7.08 -15.68 3.43
N ILE A 151 8.00 -14.84 2.97
CA ILE A 151 9.12 -15.22 2.12
C ILE A 151 10.39 -14.92 2.90
N ASP A 152 11.19 -15.96 3.14
CA ASP A 152 12.38 -15.86 3.98
C ASP A 152 13.37 -14.83 3.40
N GLY A 153 13.84 -13.94 4.26
CA GLY A 153 14.80 -12.89 3.91
C GLY A 153 14.20 -11.66 3.24
N PHE A 154 12.91 -11.65 2.87
CA PHE A 154 12.31 -10.48 2.22
C PHE A 154 12.28 -9.26 3.15
N THR A 155 12.81 -8.16 2.62
CA THR A 155 12.69 -6.81 3.16
C THR A 155 11.35 -6.18 2.75
N PRO A 156 10.95 -5.00 3.30
CA PRO A 156 9.75 -4.30 2.86
C PRO A 156 9.74 -4.04 1.35
N ARG A 157 10.90 -3.65 0.79
CA ARG A 157 11.08 -3.44 -0.66
C ARG A 157 10.79 -4.72 -1.44
N ASP A 158 11.37 -5.84 -1.03
CA ASP A 158 11.23 -7.11 -1.76
C ASP A 158 9.77 -7.55 -1.81
N TYR A 159 9.03 -7.41 -0.71
CA TYR A 159 7.59 -7.70 -0.70
C TYR A 159 6.82 -6.77 -1.64
N LEU A 160 7.08 -5.45 -1.60
CA LEU A 160 6.40 -4.50 -2.46
C LEU A 160 6.66 -4.77 -3.94
N THR A 161 7.93 -4.96 -4.34
CA THR A 161 8.27 -5.23 -5.75
C THR A 161 7.72 -6.56 -6.21
N HIS A 162 7.76 -7.58 -5.35
CA HIS A 162 7.20 -8.89 -5.64
C HIS A 162 5.68 -8.83 -5.84
N TRP A 163 4.94 -8.21 -4.92
CA TRP A 163 3.48 -8.09 -5.00
C TRP A 163 3.03 -7.24 -6.18
N LEU A 164 3.70 -6.10 -6.45
CA LEU A 164 3.39 -5.27 -7.61
C LEU A 164 3.66 -6.02 -8.92
N SER A 165 4.77 -6.73 -9.01
CA SER A 165 5.10 -7.54 -10.20
C SER A 165 4.18 -8.75 -10.37
N GLN A 166 3.54 -9.23 -9.29
CA GLN A 166 2.55 -10.28 -9.36
C GLN A 166 1.29 -9.84 -10.12
N TRP A 167 0.84 -8.57 -9.95
CA TRP A 167 -0.26 -8.03 -10.77
C TRP A 167 0.08 -8.03 -12.27
N VAL A 168 1.32 -7.70 -12.62
CA VAL A 168 1.79 -7.78 -14.01
C VAL A 168 1.75 -9.23 -14.52
N ARG A 169 2.23 -10.17 -13.70
CA ARG A 169 2.30 -11.60 -14.04
C ARG A 169 0.93 -12.23 -14.20
N ASP A 170 -0.06 -11.79 -13.42
CA ASP A 170 -1.37 -12.43 -13.36
C ASP A 170 -2.37 -11.83 -14.35
N TYR A 171 -2.23 -10.54 -14.66
CA TYR A 171 -3.21 -9.79 -15.44
C TYR A 171 -2.65 -9.19 -16.73
N GLY A 172 -1.33 -9.10 -16.90
CA GLY A 172 -0.73 -8.51 -18.10
C GLY A 172 -0.70 -6.99 -18.11
N ILE A 173 -0.55 -6.36 -16.94
CA ILE A 173 -0.44 -4.89 -16.81
C ILE A 173 0.79 -4.39 -17.58
N ASP A 174 0.60 -3.39 -18.45
CA ASP A 174 1.62 -2.96 -19.42
C ASP A 174 2.67 -2.00 -18.83
N GLY A 175 2.33 -1.34 -17.74
CA GLY A 175 3.24 -0.39 -17.11
C GLY A 175 2.77 0.14 -15.77
N PHE A 176 3.64 0.92 -15.13
CA PHE A 176 3.33 1.66 -13.91
C PHE A 176 3.56 3.17 -14.07
N ARG A 177 2.64 3.97 -13.52
CA ARG A 177 2.94 5.32 -13.03
C ARG A 177 3.32 5.15 -11.57
N VAL A 178 4.54 5.54 -11.21
CA VAL A 178 5.00 5.46 -9.82
C VAL A 178 4.76 6.80 -9.13
N ASP A 179 4.02 6.73 -8.03
CA ASP A 179 3.71 7.85 -7.16
C ASP A 179 4.95 8.34 -6.41
N THR A 180 5.01 9.65 -6.14
CA THR A 180 6.01 10.25 -5.23
C THR A 180 7.45 9.78 -5.50
N ALA A 181 7.85 9.65 -6.78
CA ALA A 181 9.06 8.96 -7.21
C ALA A 181 10.35 9.47 -6.56
N LYS A 182 10.39 10.76 -6.21
CA LYS A 182 11.51 11.44 -5.53
C LYS A 182 11.78 10.89 -4.12
N HIS A 183 10.76 10.33 -3.48
CA HIS A 183 10.76 9.97 -2.06
C HIS A 183 11.10 8.50 -1.80
N VAL A 184 11.39 7.75 -2.87
CA VAL A 184 11.85 6.36 -2.81
C VAL A 184 13.15 6.25 -3.59
N GLU A 185 14.11 5.47 -3.06
CA GLU A 185 15.44 5.40 -3.64
C GLU A 185 15.41 4.75 -5.03
N LEU A 186 16.20 5.28 -5.95
CA LEU A 186 16.28 4.77 -7.33
C LEU A 186 16.53 3.25 -7.43
N PRO A 187 17.34 2.60 -6.56
CA PRO A 187 17.48 1.14 -6.57
C PRO A 187 16.17 0.38 -6.33
N ALA A 188 15.23 0.91 -5.53
CA ALA A 188 13.92 0.28 -5.33
C ALA A 188 13.09 0.32 -6.61
N TRP A 189 13.07 1.46 -7.31
CA TRP A 189 12.42 1.58 -8.61
C TRP A 189 13.07 0.69 -9.69
N GLN A 190 14.39 0.57 -9.67
CA GLN A 190 15.12 -0.31 -10.59
C GLN A 190 14.80 -1.79 -10.34
N GLN A 191 14.65 -2.19 -9.07
CA GLN A 191 14.21 -3.53 -8.70
C GLN A 191 12.79 -3.81 -9.21
N LEU A 192 11.84 -2.92 -8.92
CA LEU A 192 10.46 -3.01 -9.44
C LEU A 192 10.45 -3.12 -10.97
N LYS A 193 11.21 -2.27 -11.65
CA LYS A 193 11.33 -2.28 -13.12
C LYS A 193 11.79 -3.62 -13.64
N THR A 194 12.80 -4.20 -13.00
CA THR A 194 13.40 -5.48 -13.40
C THR A 194 12.39 -6.62 -13.27
N GLU A 195 11.76 -6.72 -12.09
CA GLU A 195 10.80 -7.78 -11.78
C GLU A 195 9.52 -7.66 -12.64
N ALA A 196 8.95 -6.47 -12.77
CA ALA A 196 7.75 -6.24 -13.58
C ALA A 196 8.02 -6.48 -15.08
N SER A 197 9.22 -6.12 -15.57
CA SER A 197 9.60 -6.43 -16.96
C SER A 197 9.72 -7.93 -17.20
N ALA A 198 10.22 -8.70 -16.23
CA ALA A 198 10.24 -10.15 -16.32
C ALA A 198 8.83 -10.74 -16.27
N ALA A 199 8.00 -10.27 -15.34
CA ALA A 199 6.60 -10.68 -15.20
C ALA A 199 5.79 -10.45 -16.49
N LEU A 200 5.95 -9.31 -17.17
CA LEU A 200 5.21 -9.06 -18.42
C LEU A 200 5.65 -10.01 -19.53
N ARG A 201 6.96 -10.31 -19.62
CA ARG A 201 7.46 -11.30 -20.60
C ARG A 201 6.89 -12.69 -20.33
N GLU A 202 6.83 -13.09 -19.07
CA GLU A 202 6.22 -14.37 -18.64
C GLU A 202 4.74 -14.41 -19.00
N TRP A 203 3.98 -13.36 -18.68
CA TRP A 203 2.56 -13.27 -19.01
C TRP A 203 2.30 -13.32 -20.51
N LYS A 204 3.04 -12.56 -21.32
CA LYS A 204 2.92 -12.56 -22.80
C LYS A 204 3.21 -13.95 -23.38
N LYS A 205 4.25 -14.62 -22.88
CA LYS A 205 4.58 -16.00 -23.30
C LYS A 205 3.48 -16.99 -22.95
N ALA A 206 2.85 -16.84 -21.79
CA ALA A 206 1.76 -17.71 -21.35
C ALA A 206 0.42 -17.38 -22.04
N ASN A 207 0.26 -16.18 -22.60
CA ASN A 207 -0.98 -15.69 -23.18
C ASN A 207 -0.76 -15.09 -24.58
N PRO A 208 -0.24 -15.85 -25.56
CA PRO A 208 0.11 -15.31 -26.88
C PRO A 208 -1.08 -14.68 -27.62
N ASP A 209 -2.29 -15.23 -27.43
CA ASP A 209 -3.51 -14.72 -28.08
C ASP A 209 -4.10 -13.47 -27.39
N LYS A 210 -3.61 -13.13 -26.19
CA LYS A 210 -4.05 -11.94 -25.45
C LYS A 210 -3.01 -10.82 -25.45
N ALA A 211 -1.75 -11.14 -25.73
CA ALA A 211 -0.68 -10.16 -25.78
C ALA A 211 -0.97 -9.12 -26.86
N LEU A 212 -1.06 -7.85 -26.45
CA LEU A 212 -1.32 -6.74 -27.36
C LEU A 212 -0.19 -6.54 -28.40
N ASP A 213 1.06 -6.66 -27.95
CA ASP A 213 2.28 -6.43 -28.73
C ASP A 213 3.51 -7.05 -28.05
N ASP A 214 4.70 -6.88 -28.64
CA ASP A 214 6.00 -7.30 -28.08
C ASP A 214 6.75 -6.18 -27.35
N LYS A 215 6.09 -5.06 -27.02
CA LYS A 215 6.76 -3.93 -26.36
C LYS A 215 7.16 -4.28 -24.93
N PRO A 216 8.28 -3.72 -24.44
CA PRO A 216 8.70 -3.92 -23.06
C PRO A 216 7.74 -3.23 -22.09
N PHE A 217 7.75 -3.70 -20.84
CA PHE A 217 7.05 -3.05 -19.73
C PHE A 217 7.45 -1.58 -19.65
N TRP A 218 6.50 -0.68 -19.36
CA TRP A 218 6.74 0.76 -19.29
C TRP A 218 6.65 1.28 -17.85
N MET A 219 7.47 2.29 -17.51
CA MET A 219 7.35 2.97 -16.21
C MET A 219 7.60 4.47 -16.38
N THR A 220 6.83 5.28 -15.66
CA THR A 220 7.08 6.71 -15.47
C THR A 220 6.92 7.06 -14.00
N GLY A 221 7.57 8.13 -13.53
CA GLY A 221 7.48 8.58 -12.15
C GLY A 221 6.98 10.00 -12.05
N GLU A 222 6.14 10.24 -11.04
CA GLU A 222 5.81 11.57 -10.58
C GLU A 222 7.00 12.14 -9.79
N ALA A 223 7.72 13.10 -10.38
CA ALA A 223 8.86 13.74 -9.76
C ALA A 223 8.68 15.27 -9.74
N TRP A 224 8.07 15.79 -8.67
CA TRP A 224 7.89 17.23 -8.45
C TRP A 224 9.18 17.91 -7.98
N GLY A 225 9.31 19.21 -8.29
CA GLY A 225 10.47 20.02 -7.88
C GLY A 225 11.62 20.05 -8.88
N HIS A 226 11.53 19.30 -9.99
CA HIS A 226 12.33 19.55 -11.18
C HIS A 226 11.59 20.59 -12.01
N GLY A 227 12.05 21.85 -11.98
CA GLY A 227 11.43 22.92 -12.76
C GLY A 227 11.24 22.50 -14.22
N VAL A 228 10.06 22.76 -14.77
CA VAL A 228 9.83 22.65 -16.21
C VAL A 228 10.52 23.87 -16.82
N MET A 229 11.65 23.67 -17.51
CA MET A 229 12.24 24.71 -18.37
C MET A 229 11.41 24.88 -19.63
#